data_AF-A0A922YUB2-F1
#
_entry.id   AF-A0A922YUB2-F1
#
_cell.length_a   1.000
_cell.length_b   1.000
_cell.length_c   1.000
_cell.angle_alpha   90.00
_cell.angle_beta   90.00
_cell.angle_gamma   90.00
#
_symmetry.space_group_name_H-M   'P 1'
#
loop_
_entity.id
_entity.type
_entity.pdbx_description
1 polymer ?
#
loop_
_entity_poly.entity_id
_entity_poly.type
_entity_poly.pdbx_seq_one_letter_code
_entity_poly.pdbx_strand_id
1 'polypeptide(L)' 'AHNAAKSIQRDNAIKGMPVPLHPGAERYYKEIGLIK' A
#
# COMPACT_ATOMS: atom_id res chain seq x y z
N ALA A 1 -20.98 -7.76 -8.39
CA ALA A 1 -20.68 -7.11 -7.09
C ALA A 1 -19.31 -6.41 -7.16
N HIS A 2 -19.19 -5.21 -6.57
CA HIS A 2 -18.03 -4.30 -6.42
C HIS A 2 -16.95 -4.25 -7.52
N ASN A 3 -17.27 -3.61 -8.66
CA ASN A 3 -16.30 -3.36 -9.74
C ASN A 3 -15.09 -2.52 -9.30
N ALA A 4 -15.24 -1.63 -8.32
CA ALA A 4 -14.15 -0.78 -7.82
C ALA A 4 -12.99 -1.56 -7.20
N ALA A 5 -13.24 -2.75 -6.66
CA ALA A 5 -12.20 -3.60 -6.08
C ALA A 5 -11.17 -4.08 -7.11
N LYS A 6 -11.54 -4.12 -8.40
CA LYS A 6 -10.63 -4.50 -9.50
C LYS A 6 -9.44 -3.54 -9.64
N SER A 7 -9.58 -2.31 -9.16
CA SER A 7 -8.54 -1.29 -9.22
C SER A 7 -7.63 -1.27 -7.99
N ILE A 8 -7.89 -2.10 -6.97
CA ILE A 8 -7.05 -2.18 -5.76
C ILE A 8 -5.79 -2.96 -6.10
N GLN A 9 -4.63 -2.29 -6.03
CA GLN A 9 -3.31 -2.87 -6.31
C GLN A 9 -2.32 -2.46 -5.23
N ARG A 10 -1.44 -3.40 -4.83
CA ARG A 10 -0.43 -3.15 -3.79
C ARG A 10 0.54 -2.05 -4.19
N ASP A 11 0.87 -1.97 -5.48
CA ASP A 11 1.75 -0.95 -6.08
C ASP A 11 1.27 0.49 -5.89
N ASN A 12 -0.05 0.66 -5.69
CA ASN A 12 -0.66 1.96 -5.49
C ASN A 12 -1.10 2.18 -4.04
N ALA A 13 -0.92 1.20 -3.15
CA ALA A 13 -1.48 1.22 -1.80
C ALA A 13 -0.90 2.34 -0.91
N ILE A 14 0.32 2.80 -1.21
CA ILE A 14 1.02 3.83 -0.43
C ILE A 14 1.07 5.19 -1.16
N LYS A 15 0.59 5.27 -2.40
CA LYS A 15 0.68 6.48 -3.22
C LYS A 15 -0.33 7.53 -2.73
N GLY A 16 0.16 8.73 -2.45
CA GLY A 16 -0.69 9.88 -2.08
C GLY A 16 -1.20 9.85 -0.64
N MET A 17 -0.61 9.05 0.24
CA MET A 17 -1.03 9.01 1.64
C MET A 17 -0.43 10.20 2.42
N PRO A 18 -1.26 11.06 3.06
CA PRO A 18 -0.79 12.26 3.76
C PRO A 18 -0.26 11.97 5.17
N VAL A 19 -0.42 10.73 5.65
CA VAL A 19 -0.07 10.29 6.99
C VAL A 19 0.98 9.17 6.94
N PRO A 20 1.84 9.05 7.95
CA PRO A 20 2.84 8.00 8.00
C PRO A 20 2.19 6.62 8.13
N LEU A 21 2.89 5.61 7.60
CA LEU A 21 2.51 4.21 7.76
C LEU A 21 2.69 3.76 9.21
N HIS A 22 1.83 2.85 9.65
CA HIS A 22 2.08 2.11 10.88
C HIS A 22 3.38 1.28 10.76
N PRO A 23 4.19 1.09 11.82
CA PRO A 23 5.47 0.40 11.73
C PRO A 23 5.40 -1.01 11.12
N GLY A 24 4.33 -1.77 11.42
CA GLY A 24 4.11 -3.09 10.82
C GLY A 24 3.82 -3.04 9.31
N ALA A 25 3.06 -2.03 8.86
CA ALA A 25 2.76 -1.84 7.44
C ALA A 25 4.01 -1.37 6.68
N GLU A 26 4.79 -0.48 7.28
CA GLU A 26 6.07 -0.03 6.72
C GLU A 26 7.03 -1.22 6.54
N ARG A 27 7.18 -2.07 7.56
CA ARG A 27 8.00 -3.29 7.47
C ARG A 27 7.52 -4.21 6.34
N TYR A 28 6.22 -4.51 6.27
CA TYR A 28 5.67 -5.35 5.21
C TYR A 28 5.94 -4.78 3.82
N TYR A 29 5.68 -3.49 3.60
CA TYR A 29 5.91 -2.86 2.30
C TYR A 29 7.40 -2.75 1.95
N LYS A 30 8.32 -2.65 2.93
CA LYS A 30 9.77 -2.78 2.71
C LYS A 30 10.16 -4.22 2.32
N GLU A 31 9.65 -5.23 3.02
CA GLU A 31 9.94 -6.66 2.78
C GLU A 31 9.52 -7.11 1.37
N ILE A 32 8.42 -6.57 0.86
CA ILE A 32 7.93 -6.88 -0.49
C ILE A 32 8.44 -5.91 -1.57
N GLY A 33 9.37 -5.00 -1.23
CA GLY A 33 10.04 -4.11 -2.18
C GLY A 33 9.21 -2.92 -2.68
N LEU A 34 8.12 -2.58 -1.98
CA LEU A 34 7.25 -1.44 -2.29
C LEU A 34 7.73 -0.11 -1.69
N ILE A 35 8.60 -0.16 -0.68
CA ILE A 35 9.25 1.01 -0.05
C ILE A 35 10.77 0.75 -0.05
N LYS A 36 11.55 1.75 -0.45
CA LYS A 36 13.02 1.75 -0.34
C LYS A 36 13.47 2.53 0.89
#